data_AF-A0A9E3KKV6-F1
#
_entry.id   AF-A0A9E3KKV6-F1
#
_cell.length_a   1.000
_cell.length_b   1.000
_cell.length_c   1.000
_cell.angle_alpha   90.00
_cell.angle_beta   90.00
_cell.angle_gamma   90.00
#
_symmetry.space_group_name_H-M   'P 1'
#
loop_
_entity.id
_entity.type
_entity.pdbx_description
1 polymer ?
#
loop_
_entity_poly.entity_id
_entity_poly.type
_entity_poly.pdbx_seq_one_letter_code
_entity_poly.pdbx_strand_id
1 'polypeptide(L)'
;MRSEFSPRYFTLTYVIYYFALFLSLDYCALNKILKLLIGVIVIYFATSYSYIHYFTNNGPSVFKLYSDFKKLPKGTLIGDYWDVYKISSVAIDNLEPLPYDHMTVRNWKWKNELLNNERFYLLDNEFPIPGGIKDTIFQFGLFFKATGNSYNCNNIKVLEYKKLFPTVSTKYKIKASNGNYLSVDKSSFLVSAIEPNSNNADLFELILFPEGKYAIKSDFGYLVVNEGENEKIYANSNHIWSLELFNLVLSEKNGVNIKSFKGKFVCADLGLENLLIANRDKPLDWENFIFEK
;
A
#
# COMPACT_ATOMS: atom_id res chain seq x y z
N MET A 1 -20.59 6.37 -2.68
CA MET A 1 -21.64 6.13 -3.69
C MET A 1 -21.04 6.01 -5.10
N ARG A 2 -20.38 4.90 -5.43
CA ARG A 2 -19.79 4.67 -6.78
C ARG A 2 -19.86 3.18 -7.14
N SER A 3 -21.08 2.70 -7.41
CA SER A 3 -21.34 1.43 -8.11
C SER A 3 -22.79 1.26 -8.53
N GLU A 4 -23.72 2.00 -7.92
CA GLU A 4 -25.16 1.73 -8.03
C GLU A 4 -25.78 2.01 -9.41
N PHE A 5 -25.07 2.69 -10.32
CA PHE A 5 -25.60 2.99 -11.66
C PHE A 5 -24.59 2.73 -12.79
N SER A 6 -23.92 1.58 -12.73
CA SER A 6 -23.31 1.02 -13.94
C SER A 6 -24.41 0.48 -14.85
N PRO A 7 -24.53 0.94 -16.11
CA PRO A 7 -25.52 0.42 -17.08
C PRO A 7 -25.45 -1.10 -17.27
N ARG A 8 -24.33 -1.74 -16.88
CA ARG A 8 -24.08 -3.17 -17.05
C ARG A 8 -24.89 -4.05 -16.10
N TYR A 9 -25.19 -3.60 -14.88
CA TYR A 9 -26.04 -4.33 -13.93
C TYR A 9 -27.53 -4.03 -14.13
N PHE A 10 -27.84 -2.93 -14.81
CA PHE A 10 -29.20 -2.51 -15.14
C PHE A 10 -29.89 -3.56 -16.02
N THR A 11 -29.24 -4.10 -17.05
CA THR A 11 -29.90 -4.97 -18.03
C THR A 11 -30.51 -6.24 -17.43
N LEU A 12 -29.81 -6.92 -16.51
CA LEU A 12 -30.29 -8.19 -15.96
C LEU A 12 -31.49 -8.01 -15.03
N THR A 13 -31.49 -6.95 -14.21
CA THR A 13 -32.59 -6.65 -13.29
C THR A 13 -33.88 -6.32 -14.04
N TYR A 14 -33.80 -5.52 -15.11
CA TYR A 14 -34.97 -5.25 -15.96
C TYR A 14 -35.45 -6.49 -16.71
N VAL A 15 -34.55 -7.39 -17.13
CA VAL A 15 -34.92 -8.68 -17.72
C VAL A 15 -35.68 -9.54 -16.71
N ILE A 16 -35.24 -9.62 -15.45
CA ILE A 16 -35.93 -10.35 -14.39
C ILE A 16 -37.31 -9.75 -14.10
N TYR A 17 -37.40 -8.42 -13.94
CA TYR A 17 -38.70 -7.75 -13.77
C TYR A 17 -39.63 -7.94 -14.97
N TYR A 18 -39.09 -7.98 -16.18
CA TYR A 18 -39.85 -8.25 -17.40
C TYR A 18 -40.41 -9.68 -17.41
N PHE A 19 -39.60 -10.68 -17.08
CA PHE A 19 -40.07 -12.06 -16.96
C PHE A 19 -41.16 -12.19 -15.89
N ALA A 20 -40.99 -11.55 -14.73
CA ALA A 20 -42.00 -11.53 -13.68
C ALA A 20 -43.31 -10.83 -14.12
N LEU A 21 -43.20 -9.70 -14.82
CA LEU A 21 -44.35 -8.97 -15.38
C LEU A 21 -45.10 -9.82 -16.41
N PHE A 22 -44.39 -10.44 -17.36
CA PHE A 22 -45.00 -11.30 -18.38
C PHE A 22 -45.71 -12.50 -17.75
N LEU A 23 -45.08 -13.17 -16.78
CA LEU A 23 -45.69 -14.27 -16.04
C LEU A 23 -46.96 -13.80 -15.31
N SER A 24 -46.94 -12.63 -14.67
CA SER A 24 -48.11 -12.08 -13.98
C SER A 24 -49.25 -11.71 -14.95
N LEU A 25 -48.92 -11.16 -16.12
CA LEU A 25 -49.89 -10.81 -17.16
C LEU A 25 -50.51 -12.07 -17.79
N ASP A 26 -49.80 -13.20 -17.79
CA ASP A 26 -50.34 -14.47 -18.28
C ASP A 26 -51.45 -15.06 -17.41
N TYR A 27 -51.45 -14.77 -16.11
CA TYR A 27 -52.56 -15.11 -15.22
C TYR A 27 -53.78 -14.17 -15.34
N CYS A 28 -53.63 -13.03 -16.01
CA CYS A 28 -54.74 -12.09 -16.24
C CYS A 28 -55.49 -12.43 -17.53
N ALA A 29 -56.82 -12.29 -17.50
CA ALA A 29 -57.71 -12.45 -18.66
C ALA A 29 -57.63 -11.27 -19.66
N LEU A 30 -56.42 -10.80 -19.96
CA LEU A 30 -56.16 -9.72 -20.91
C LEU A 30 -55.95 -10.29 -22.31
N ASN A 31 -56.37 -9.54 -23.34
CA ASN A 31 -56.11 -9.95 -24.72
C ASN A 31 -54.61 -9.86 -25.07
N LYS A 32 -54.17 -10.61 -26.08
CA LYS A 32 -52.76 -10.72 -26.46
C LYS A 32 -52.13 -9.36 -26.87
N ILE A 33 -52.92 -8.50 -27.51
CA ILE A 33 -52.48 -7.19 -27.99
C ILE A 33 -52.22 -6.24 -26.80
N LEU A 34 -53.07 -6.26 -25.79
CA LEU A 34 -52.96 -5.41 -24.60
C LEU A 34 -51.77 -5.85 -23.73
N LYS A 35 -51.52 -7.15 -23.60
CA LYS A 35 -50.29 -7.66 -22.94
C LYS A 35 -49.03 -7.16 -23.64
N LEU A 36 -49.01 -7.20 -24.97
CA LEU A 36 -47.89 -6.69 -25.78
C LEU A 36 -47.70 -5.17 -25.59
N LEU A 37 -48.78 -4.39 -25.61
CA LEU A 37 -48.74 -2.94 -25.40
C LEU A 37 -48.18 -2.58 -24.02
N ILE A 38 -48.63 -3.25 -22.96
CA ILE A 38 -48.10 -3.05 -21.60
C ILE A 38 -46.61 -3.34 -21.55
N GLY A 39 -46.16 -4.45 -22.14
CA GLY A 39 -44.74 -4.80 -22.22
C GLY A 39 -43.90 -3.71 -22.93
N VAL A 40 -44.39 -3.21 -24.07
CA VAL A 40 -43.70 -2.14 -24.84
C VAL A 40 -43.63 -0.84 -24.05
N ILE A 41 -44.70 -0.45 -23.36
CA ILE A 41 -44.75 0.77 -22.54
C ILE A 41 -43.72 0.70 -21.41
N VAL A 42 -43.64 -0.43 -20.71
CA VAL A 42 -42.68 -0.61 -19.61
C VAL A 42 -41.24 -0.53 -20.13
N ILE A 43 -40.91 -1.14 -21.27
CA ILE A 43 -39.59 -1.03 -21.90
C ILE A 43 -39.28 0.42 -22.27
N TYR A 44 -40.24 1.12 -22.86
CA TYR A 44 -40.09 2.51 -23.26
C TYR A 44 -39.80 3.40 -22.06
N PHE A 45 -40.53 3.27 -20.96
CA PHE A 45 -40.28 4.05 -19.73
C PHE A 45 -38.95 3.68 -19.05
N ALA A 46 -38.61 2.39 -18.98
CA ALA A 46 -37.35 1.94 -18.40
C ALA A 46 -36.12 2.44 -19.17
N THR A 47 -36.17 2.35 -20.51
CA THR A 47 -35.06 2.78 -21.36
C THR A 47 -35.00 4.30 -21.47
N SER A 48 -36.14 4.99 -21.58
CA SER A 48 -36.18 6.45 -21.61
C SER A 48 -35.66 7.08 -20.33
N TYR A 49 -35.92 6.54 -19.15
CA TYR A 49 -35.32 7.04 -17.90
C TYR A 49 -33.78 6.98 -17.94
N SER A 50 -33.22 5.84 -18.37
CA SER A 50 -31.76 5.66 -18.51
C SER A 50 -31.15 6.61 -19.55
N TYR A 51 -31.83 6.79 -20.70
CA TYR A 51 -31.39 7.72 -21.73
C TYR A 51 -31.51 9.17 -21.26
N ILE A 52 -32.61 9.55 -20.61
CA ILE A 52 -32.80 10.88 -20.02
C ILE A 52 -31.68 11.14 -19.01
N HIS A 53 -31.42 10.23 -18.07
CA HIS A 53 -30.32 10.38 -17.11
C HIS A 53 -28.94 10.48 -17.79
N TYR A 54 -28.70 9.74 -18.88
CA TYR A 54 -27.48 9.85 -19.68
C TYR A 54 -27.36 11.22 -20.38
N PHE A 55 -28.45 11.73 -20.95
CA PHE A 55 -28.48 13.02 -21.66
C PHE A 55 -28.56 14.24 -20.72
N THR A 56 -29.09 14.08 -19.51
CA THR A 56 -29.16 15.17 -18.51
C THR A 56 -27.88 15.27 -17.70
N ASN A 57 -27.14 14.17 -17.50
CA ASN A 57 -25.78 14.21 -16.95
C ASN A 57 -24.77 14.71 -17.99
N ASN A 58 -24.73 16.02 -18.18
CA ASN A 58 -23.72 16.73 -18.97
C ASN A 58 -22.37 16.87 -18.24
N GLY A 59 -21.93 15.79 -17.56
CA GLY A 59 -20.59 15.73 -16.99
C GLY A 59 -19.53 15.71 -18.10
N PRO A 60 -18.31 16.23 -17.86
CA PRO A 60 -17.21 16.06 -18.81
C PRO A 60 -16.97 14.56 -19.05
N SER A 61 -16.64 14.19 -20.29
CA SER A 61 -16.27 12.81 -20.61
C SER A 61 -15.09 12.35 -19.75
N VAL A 62 -14.99 11.05 -19.48
CA VAL A 62 -13.90 10.47 -18.65
C VAL A 62 -12.51 10.87 -19.19
N PHE A 63 -12.35 10.89 -20.51
CA PHE A 63 -11.11 11.33 -21.16
C PHE A 63 -10.80 12.80 -20.91
N LYS A 64 -11.80 13.68 -20.91
CA LYS A 64 -11.64 15.10 -20.59
C LYS A 64 -11.43 15.30 -19.09
N LEU A 65 -12.10 14.51 -18.26
CA LEU A 65 -12.01 14.59 -16.81
C LEU A 65 -10.59 14.27 -16.31
N TYR A 66 -9.97 13.25 -16.89
CA TYR A 66 -8.63 12.78 -16.50
C TYR A 66 -7.52 13.17 -17.49
N SER A 67 -7.78 14.03 -18.48
CA SER A 67 -6.75 14.43 -19.46
C SER A 67 -5.55 15.11 -18.81
N ASP A 68 -5.75 15.84 -17.71
CA ASP A 68 -4.68 16.53 -17.00
C ASP A 68 -3.67 15.56 -16.36
N PHE A 69 -4.07 14.34 -16.04
CA PHE A 69 -3.15 13.31 -15.53
C PHE A 69 -2.11 12.90 -16.56
N LYS A 70 -2.35 13.13 -17.86
CA LYS A 70 -1.34 12.97 -18.91
C LYS A 70 -0.16 13.93 -18.77
N LYS A 71 -0.30 15.02 -18.01
CA LYS A 71 0.78 15.98 -17.78
C LYS A 71 1.74 15.52 -16.68
N LEU A 72 1.35 14.52 -15.88
CA LEU A 72 2.20 14.01 -14.82
C LEU A 72 3.42 13.28 -15.41
N PRO A 73 4.62 13.47 -14.82
CA PRO A 73 5.79 12.68 -15.17
C PRO A 73 5.53 11.18 -14.95
N LYS A 74 6.25 10.33 -15.69
CA LYS A 74 6.10 8.88 -15.59
C LYS A 74 6.24 8.39 -14.14
N GLY A 75 5.32 7.55 -13.69
CA GLY A 75 5.34 6.97 -12.35
C GLY A 75 4.14 6.08 -12.04
N THR A 76 4.03 5.68 -10.77
CA THR A 76 2.98 4.77 -10.31
C THR A 76 1.89 5.56 -9.57
N LEU A 77 0.63 5.40 -9.97
CA LEU A 77 -0.51 5.99 -9.28
C LEU A 77 -1.08 4.99 -8.26
N ILE A 78 -0.98 5.32 -6.98
CA ILE A 78 -1.50 4.54 -5.86
C ILE A 78 -2.85 5.10 -5.39
N GLY A 79 -3.85 4.25 -5.20
CA GLY A 79 -5.19 4.71 -4.84
C GLY A 79 -6.26 3.62 -4.79
N ASP A 80 -7.52 4.04 -4.74
CA ASP A 80 -8.68 3.14 -4.87
C ASP A 80 -8.63 2.40 -6.20
N TYR A 81 -8.97 1.11 -6.16
CA TYR A 81 -8.95 0.19 -7.28
C TYR A 81 -9.57 0.79 -8.54
N TRP A 82 -10.79 1.32 -8.47
CA TRP A 82 -11.46 1.82 -9.67
C TRP A 82 -10.87 3.13 -10.15
N ASP A 83 -10.49 4.01 -9.23
CA ASP A 83 -9.96 5.32 -9.58
C ASP A 83 -8.61 5.21 -10.28
N VAL A 84 -7.68 4.38 -9.78
CA VAL A 84 -6.37 4.21 -10.41
C VAL A 84 -6.50 3.64 -11.82
N TYR A 85 -7.33 2.62 -12.05
CA TYR A 85 -7.48 2.04 -13.38
C TYR A 85 -8.15 3.00 -14.37
N LYS A 86 -9.18 3.76 -13.95
CA LYS A 86 -9.82 4.76 -14.83
C LYS A 86 -8.84 5.86 -15.20
N ILE A 87 -8.10 6.40 -14.24
CA ILE A 87 -7.15 7.48 -14.47
C ILE A 87 -5.99 7.00 -15.35
N SER A 88 -5.38 5.87 -15.00
CA SER A 88 -4.30 5.28 -15.79
C SER A 88 -4.73 4.84 -17.18
N SER A 89 -5.98 4.43 -17.40
CA SER A 89 -6.45 4.15 -18.77
C SER A 89 -6.46 5.39 -19.67
N VAL A 90 -6.60 6.59 -19.10
CA VAL A 90 -6.53 7.85 -19.83
C VAL A 90 -5.08 8.31 -19.96
N ALA A 91 -4.28 8.16 -18.91
CA ALA A 91 -2.87 8.55 -18.85
C ALA A 91 -1.90 7.36 -19.01
N ILE A 92 -2.22 6.43 -19.92
CA ILE A 92 -1.57 5.12 -20.03
C ILE A 92 -0.08 5.19 -20.30
N ASP A 93 0.38 6.22 -21.00
CA ASP A 93 1.79 6.40 -21.35
C ASP A 93 2.65 6.82 -20.13
N ASN A 94 2.03 7.42 -19.12
CA ASN A 94 2.73 8.05 -18.00
C ASN A 94 2.42 7.39 -16.64
N LEU A 95 1.22 6.86 -16.42
CA LEU A 95 0.79 6.41 -15.11
C LEU A 95 0.45 4.93 -15.07
N GLU A 96 1.24 4.18 -14.30
CA GLU A 96 1.00 2.78 -14.02
C GLU A 96 0.07 2.63 -12.80
N PRO A 97 -1.06 1.90 -12.91
CA PRO A 97 -2.06 1.83 -11.83
C PRO A 97 -1.66 0.83 -10.75
N LEU A 98 -1.70 1.23 -9.48
CA LEU A 98 -1.44 0.35 -8.35
C LEU A 98 -2.49 0.54 -7.24
N PRO A 99 -3.49 -0.35 -7.10
CA PRO A 99 -4.46 -0.27 -6.01
C PRO A 99 -3.80 -0.40 -4.64
N TYR A 100 -4.41 0.16 -3.58
CA TYR A 100 -3.93 0.00 -2.20
C TYR A 100 -3.75 -1.48 -1.81
N ASP A 101 -2.83 -1.73 -0.89
CA ASP A 101 -2.42 -3.08 -0.47
C ASP A 101 -3.52 -3.94 0.18
N HIS A 102 -4.48 -3.30 0.86
CA HIS A 102 -5.62 -3.97 1.47
C HIS A 102 -6.74 -4.33 0.48
N MET A 103 -6.64 -3.89 -0.79
CA MET A 103 -7.68 -4.15 -1.78
C MET A 103 -7.55 -5.55 -2.38
N THR A 104 -8.69 -6.18 -2.68
CA THR A 104 -8.72 -7.52 -3.27
C THR A 104 -8.43 -7.46 -4.77
N VAL A 105 -7.16 -7.61 -5.15
CA VAL A 105 -6.73 -7.69 -6.55
C VAL A 105 -6.51 -9.16 -6.96
N ARG A 106 -7.04 -9.54 -8.13
CA ARG A 106 -7.01 -10.93 -8.63
C ARG A 106 -5.59 -11.46 -8.88
N ASN A 107 -4.64 -10.60 -9.22
CA ASN A 107 -3.25 -10.97 -9.49
C ASN A 107 -2.30 -9.87 -9.02
N TRP A 108 -1.38 -10.20 -8.12
CA TRP A 108 -0.38 -9.29 -7.56
C TRP A 108 1.03 -9.42 -8.19
N LYS A 109 1.23 -10.31 -9.17
CA LYS A 109 2.58 -10.62 -9.70
C LYS A 109 3.32 -9.40 -10.28
N TRP A 110 2.59 -8.46 -10.87
CA TRP A 110 3.13 -7.25 -11.50
C TRP A 110 3.43 -6.11 -10.50
N LYS A 111 2.96 -6.21 -9.25
CA LYS A 111 3.16 -5.17 -8.24
C LYS A 111 4.63 -4.83 -8.04
N ASN A 112 5.47 -5.86 -7.92
CA ASN A 112 6.88 -5.67 -7.59
C ASN A 112 7.63 -4.90 -8.69
N GLU A 113 7.20 -5.02 -9.95
CA GLU A 113 7.72 -4.24 -11.07
C GLU A 113 7.38 -2.76 -10.89
N LEU A 114 6.13 -2.43 -10.57
CA LEU A 114 5.69 -1.04 -10.35
C LEU A 114 6.33 -0.39 -9.12
N LEU A 115 6.68 -1.19 -8.11
CA LEU A 115 7.37 -0.70 -6.91
C LEU A 115 8.84 -0.35 -7.15
N ASN A 116 9.40 -0.68 -8.32
CA ASN A 116 10.74 -0.25 -8.74
C ASN A 116 10.77 1.18 -9.28
N ASN A 117 9.61 1.78 -9.59
CA ASN A 117 9.54 3.16 -10.02
C ASN A 117 10.08 4.13 -8.95
N GLU A 118 10.56 5.29 -9.39
CA GLU A 118 11.10 6.32 -8.49
C GLU A 118 10.01 7.28 -7.97
N ARG A 119 8.93 7.44 -8.73
CA ARG A 119 7.85 8.39 -8.47
C ARG A 119 6.54 7.68 -8.22
N PHE A 120 5.90 8.04 -7.12
CA PHE A 120 4.60 7.54 -6.74
C PHE A 120 3.64 8.71 -6.56
N TYR A 121 2.41 8.55 -7.02
CA TYR A 121 1.37 9.57 -6.91
C TYR A 121 0.22 9.02 -6.10
N LEU A 122 -0.31 9.83 -5.19
CA LEU A 122 -1.54 9.50 -4.47
C LEU A 122 -2.55 10.61 -4.65
N LEU A 123 -3.82 10.21 -4.77
CA LEU A 123 -4.93 11.13 -4.78
C LEU A 123 -5.18 11.64 -3.36
N ASP A 124 -5.29 12.95 -3.19
CA ASP A 124 -5.64 13.60 -1.92
C ASP A 124 -7.16 13.48 -1.66
N ASN A 125 -7.64 12.23 -1.61
CA ASN A 125 -9.06 11.90 -1.54
C ASN A 125 -9.38 11.34 -0.15
N GLU A 126 -9.59 12.21 0.85
CA GLU A 126 -10.26 12.08 2.17
C GLU A 126 -10.16 10.79 3.02
N PHE A 127 -9.66 9.66 2.52
CA PHE A 127 -9.36 8.49 3.30
C PHE A 127 -8.08 8.78 4.08
N PRO A 128 -8.14 8.76 5.41
CA PRO A 128 -6.92 8.82 6.21
C PRO A 128 -6.11 7.59 5.82
N ILE A 129 -5.01 7.82 5.09
CA ILE A 129 -4.07 6.75 4.78
C ILE A 129 -3.51 6.29 6.13
N PRO A 130 -3.72 5.02 6.53
CA PRO A 130 -3.29 4.58 7.84
C PRO A 130 -1.77 4.68 7.97
N GLY A 131 -1.30 5.41 9.00
CA GLY A 131 0.03 5.18 9.58
C GLY A 131 1.20 5.95 8.97
N GLY A 132 1.20 7.28 9.04
CA GLY A 132 2.48 7.97 9.04
C GLY A 132 2.46 9.32 9.71
N ILE A 133 3.38 9.48 10.64
CA ILE A 133 3.74 10.77 11.21
C ILE A 133 4.13 11.72 10.07
N LYS A 134 3.61 12.94 10.14
CA LYS A 134 3.97 14.15 9.38
C LYS A 134 3.74 14.19 7.87
N ASP A 135 4.08 13.16 7.08
CA ASP A 135 4.02 13.20 5.58
C ASP A 135 4.33 11.82 4.94
N THR A 136 4.18 10.73 5.70
CA THR A 136 4.62 9.38 5.27
C THR A 136 3.43 8.45 5.18
N ILE A 137 3.50 7.46 4.29
CA ILE A 137 2.47 6.42 4.13
C ILE A 137 3.13 5.05 4.13
N PHE A 138 2.44 4.04 4.66
CA PHE A 138 2.86 2.64 4.60
C PHE A 138 1.97 1.86 3.65
N GLN A 139 2.55 1.33 2.58
CA GLN A 139 1.85 0.54 1.58
C GLN A 139 2.76 -0.58 1.07
N PHE A 140 2.19 -1.78 0.91
CA PHE A 140 2.92 -2.94 0.37
C PHE A 140 4.16 -3.35 1.19
N GLY A 141 4.15 -3.03 2.49
CA GLY A 141 5.31 -3.20 3.36
C GLY A 141 6.32 -2.06 3.32
N LEU A 142 6.17 -1.07 2.43
CA LEU A 142 7.15 -0.01 2.18
C LEU A 142 6.68 1.34 2.71
N PHE A 143 7.64 2.19 3.10
CA PHE A 143 7.38 3.57 3.47
C PHE A 143 7.58 4.51 2.28
N PHE A 144 6.59 5.37 2.04
CA PHE A 144 6.69 6.44 1.06
C PHE A 144 6.53 7.79 1.74
N LYS A 145 7.38 8.76 1.41
CA LYS A 145 7.33 10.12 1.97
C LYS A 145 6.94 11.12 0.91
N ALA A 146 6.07 12.04 1.27
CA ALA A 146 5.68 13.15 0.40
C ALA A 146 6.92 13.97 0.02
N THR A 147 7.04 14.32 -1.25
CA THR A 147 8.13 15.16 -1.74
C THR A 147 7.88 16.64 -1.48
N GLY A 148 6.66 17.00 -1.10
CA GLY A 148 6.16 18.37 -1.08
C GLY A 148 5.61 18.83 -2.44
N ASN A 149 5.82 18.07 -3.52
CA ASN A 149 5.24 18.39 -4.81
C ASN A 149 3.76 17.97 -4.85
N SER A 150 2.92 18.89 -5.29
CA SER A 150 1.49 18.65 -5.52
C SER A 150 1.11 19.08 -6.92
N TYR A 151 0.25 18.29 -7.55
CA TYR A 151 -0.32 18.56 -8.86
C TYR A 151 -1.83 18.72 -8.71
N ASN A 152 -2.40 19.68 -9.45
CA ASN A 152 -3.84 19.82 -9.54
C ASN A 152 -4.29 19.31 -10.90
N CYS A 153 -5.01 18.19 -10.90
CA CYS A 153 -5.55 17.57 -12.10
C CYS A 153 -7.07 17.67 -12.06
N ASN A 154 -7.62 18.70 -12.72
CA ASN A 154 -9.06 18.95 -12.79
C ASN A 154 -9.78 18.89 -11.42
N ASN A 155 -9.32 19.71 -10.48
CA ASN A 155 -9.79 19.80 -9.09
C ASN A 155 -9.51 18.57 -8.21
N ILE A 156 -8.76 17.59 -8.73
CA ILE A 156 -8.22 16.49 -7.94
C ILE A 156 -6.78 16.84 -7.61
N LYS A 157 -6.50 17.02 -6.32
CA LYS A 157 -5.14 17.23 -5.84
C LYS A 157 -4.42 15.89 -5.78
N VAL A 158 -3.22 15.85 -6.35
CA VAL A 158 -2.37 14.67 -6.45
C VAL A 158 -1.05 15.00 -5.79
N LEU A 159 -0.64 14.19 -4.82
CA LEU A 159 0.59 14.38 -4.07
C LEU A 159 1.64 13.40 -4.60
N GLU A 160 2.87 13.90 -4.82
CA GLU A 160 3.99 13.04 -5.18
C GLU A 160 4.71 12.53 -3.92
N TYR A 161 5.04 11.26 -3.98
CA TYR A 161 5.76 10.54 -2.95
C TYR A 161 7.00 9.88 -3.55
N LYS A 162 8.03 9.76 -2.72
CA LYS A 162 9.21 8.94 -2.98
C LYS A 162 9.24 7.77 -2.01
N LYS A 163 9.63 6.61 -2.51
CA LYS A 163 9.97 5.46 -1.67
C LYS A 163 11.16 5.86 -0.80
N LEU A 164 10.97 5.87 0.52
CA LEU A 164 12.04 6.16 1.46
C LEU A 164 12.93 4.93 1.57
N PHE A 165 12.41 3.91 2.24
CA PHE A 165 13.12 2.72 2.65
C PHE A 165 12.11 1.62 3.03
N PRO A 166 12.55 0.36 2.98
CA PRO A 166 13.77 -0.10 2.34
C PRO A 166 13.62 -0.34 0.83
N THR A 167 14.68 -0.02 0.10
CA THR A 167 14.85 -0.49 -1.27
C THR A 167 15.52 -1.85 -1.18
N VAL A 168 14.83 -2.88 -1.67
CA VAL A 168 15.37 -4.26 -1.75
C VAL A 168 16.74 -4.20 -2.45
N SER A 169 17.68 -5.02 -1.97
CA SER A 169 19.09 -5.13 -2.42
C SER A 169 20.01 -3.93 -2.18
N THR A 170 19.55 -2.91 -1.45
CA THR A 170 20.44 -1.85 -0.93
C THR A 170 20.96 -2.24 0.45
N LYS A 171 22.26 -2.07 0.67
CA LYS A 171 22.89 -2.20 1.98
C LYS A 171 22.76 -0.90 2.76
N TYR A 172 22.52 -1.00 4.07
CA TYR A 172 22.29 0.12 4.98
C TYR A 172 23.20 0.07 6.18
N LYS A 173 23.62 1.24 6.63
CA LYS A 173 24.14 1.46 7.98
C LYS A 173 22.94 1.75 8.87
N ILE A 174 22.84 1.08 9.99
CA ILE A 174 21.71 1.26 10.92
C ILE A 174 22.23 2.02 12.13
N LYS A 175 21.72 3.23 12.35
CA LYS A 175 22.09 4.09 13.48
C LYS A 175 21.04 3.98 14.58
N ALA A 176 21.46 3.72 15.80
CA ALA A 176 20.58 3.69 16.96
C ALA A 176 20.50 5.08 17.63
N SER A 177 19.59 5.22 18.59
CA SER A 177 19.34 6.51 19.26
C SER A 177 20.46 6.97 20.21
N ASN A 178 21.42 6.09 20.55
CA ASN A 178 22.68 6.51 21.21
C ASN A 178 23.62 7.29 20.28
N GLY A 179 23.31 7.38 18.98
CA GLY A 179 24.15 8.04 17.99
C GLY A 179 25.20 7.11 17.35
N ASN A 180 25.33 5.88 17.82
CA ASN A 180 26.22 4.87 17.25
C ASN A 180 25.49 4.00 16.22
N TYR A 181 26.28 3.32 15.40
CA TYR A 181 25.85 2.36 14.41
C TYR A 181 25.86 0.94 14.97
N LEU A 182 24.96 0.11 14.43
CA LEU A 182 24.93 -1.31 14.68
C LEU A 182 26.22 -1.95 14.15
N SER A 183 26.79 -2.82 14.97
CA SER A 183 27.91 -3.67 14.63
C SER A 183 27.67 -5.10 15.12
N VAL A 184 28.20 -6.07 14.37
CA VAL A 184 28.17 -7.49 14.68
C VAL A 184 29.53 -7.90 15.26
N ASP A 185 29.52 -8.40 16.49
CA ASP A 185 30.73 -8.99 17.07
C ASP A 185 31.13 -10.25 16.29
N LYS A 186 32.36 -10.29 15.78
CA LYS A 186 32.81 -11.37 14.88
C LYS A 186 32.96 -12.73 15.56
N SER A 187 33.05 -12.76 16.89
CA SER A 187 33.28 -13.99 17.66
C SER A 187 31.99 -14.63 18.15
N SER A 188 31.07 -13.81 18.63
CA SER A 188 29.80 -14.22 19.23
C SER A 188 28.61 -14.03 18.28
N PHE A 189 28.77 -13.25 17.22
CA PHE A 189 27.71 -12.80 16.31
C PHE A 189 26.64 -11.94 16.97
N LEU A 190 26.89 -11.43 18.19
CA LEU A 190 25.98 -10.51 18.86
C LEU A 190 25.92 -9.18 18.14
N VAL A 191 24.71 -8.62 18.04
CA VAL A 191 24.49 -7.30 17.45
C VAL A 191 24.39 -6.25 18.56
N SER A 192 25.16 -5.17 18.43
CA SER A 192 25.17 -4.06 19.38
C SER A 192 25.31 -2.73 18.67
N ALA A 193 24.82 -1.65 19.27
CA ALA A 193 24.94 -0.29 18.72
C ALA A 193 26.14 0.45 19.33
N ILE A 194 27.36 0.04 18.97
CA ILE A 194 28.60 0.53 19.60
C ILE A 194 29.52 1.30 18.67
N GLU A 195 29.37 1.20 17.35
CA GLU A 195 30.32 1.80 16.40
C GLU A 195 30.01 3.29 16.19
N PRO A 196 30.84 4.24 16.66
CA PRO A 196 30.54 5.67 16.52
C PRO A 196 30.77 6.20 15.10
N ASN A 197 31.59 5.53 14.27
CA ASN A 197 31.99 6.02 12.96
C ASN A 197 31.23 5.32 11.84
N SER A 198 30.50 6.11 11.04
CA SER A 198 29.73 5.63 9.88
C SER A 198 30.57 4.90 8.83
N ASN A 199 31.89 5.11 8.78
CA ASN A 199 32.75 4.44 7.80
C ASN A 199 33.14 3.03 8.22
N ASN A 200 33.07 2.72 9.51
CA ASN A 200 33.37 1.42 10.07
C ASN A 200 32.09 0.62 10.41
N ALA A 201 30.93 1.27 10.29
CA ALA A 201 29.64 0.65 10.53
C ALA A 201 29.41 -0.57 9.63
N ASP A 202 28.91 -1.64 10.24
CA ASP A 202 28.52 -2.83 9.50
C ASP A 202 27.33 -2.53 8.58
N LEU A 203 27.30 -3.21 7.44
CA LEU A 203 26.29 -3.04 6.43
C LEU A 203 25.24 -4.14 6.51
N PHE A 204 23.97 -3.74 6.46
CA PHE A 204 22.83 -4.63 6.55
C PHE A 204 21.94 -4.50 5.31
N GLU A 205 21.65 -5.62 4.68
CA GLU A 205 20.69 -5.71 3.58
C GLU A 205 19.28 -5.98 4.15
N LEU A 206 18.28 -5.23 3.68
CA LEU A 206 16.88 -5.47 4.03
C LEU A 206 16.18 -6.25 2.92
N ILE A 207 15.67 -7.42 3.28
CA ILE A 207 14.97 -8.32 2.37
C ILE A 207 13.49 -8.31 2.73
N LEU A 208 12.67 -7.77 1.82
CA LEU A 208 11.22 -7.75 1.97
C LEU A 208 10.64 -9.15 1.75
N PHE A 209 9.93 -9.64 2.76
CA PHE A 209 9.13 -10.86 2.72
C PHE A 209 7.64 -10.54 2.52
N PRO A 210 6.81 -11.54 2.17
CA PRO A 210 5.36 -11.39 2.13
C PRO A 210 4.80 -10.76 3.41
N GLU A 211 3.64 -10.10 3.30
CA GLU A 211 2.95 -9.43 4.41
C GLU A 211 3.69 -8.21 5.00
N GLY A 212 4.73 -7.69 4.32
CA GLY A 212 5.45 -6.50 4.79
C GLY A 212 6.46 -6.77 5.90
N LYS A 213 6.85 -8.04 6.07
CA LYS A 213 7.91 -8.46 7.00
C LYS A 213 9.28 -8.31 6.36
N TYR A 214 10.31 -8.22 7.19
CA TYR A 214 11.67 -7.98 6.78
C TYR A 214 12.62 -8.99 7.41
N ALA A 215 13.48 -9.58 6.59
CA ALA A 215 14.72 -10.17 7.08
C ALA A 215 15.83 -9.12 6.97
N ILE A 216 16.66 -9.02 8.00
CA ILE A 216 17.81 -8.12 8.03
C ILE A 216 19.06 -9.00 7.92
N LYS A 217 19.84 -8.83 6.86
CA LYS A 217 21.01 -9.67 6.56
C LYS A 217 22.29 -8.88 6.76
N SER A 218 23.20 -9.40 7.56
CA SER A 218 24.58 -8.92 7.68
C SER A 218 25.51 -9.74 6.78
N ASP A 219 26.81 -9.41 6.78
CA ASP A 219 27.83 -10.22 6.11
C ASP A 219 28.04 -11.60 6.78
N PHE A 220 27.59 -11.81 8.02
CA PHE A 220 27.70 -13.07 8.76
C PHE A 220 26.46 -13.97 8.67
N GLY A 221 25.30 -13.40 8.34
CA GLY A 221 24.02 -14.10 8.34
C GLY A 221 22.84 -13.18 8.60
N TYR A 222 21.65 -13.77 8.67
CA TYR A 222 20.41 -13.08 9.04
C TYR A 222 20.39 -12.78 10.54
N LEU A 223 19.83 -11.62 10.87
CA LEU A 223 19.51 -11.27 12.25
C LEU A 223 18.40 -12.19 12.75
N VAL A 224 18.60 -12.77 13.93
CA VAL A 224 17.68 -13.69 14.59
C VAL A 224 17.51 -13.30 16.04
N VAL A 225 16.27 -13.36 16.53
CA VAL A 225 15.98 -13.22 17.96
C VAL A 225 16.24 -14.54 18.65
N ASN A 226 17.20 -14.58 19.58
CA ASN A 226 17.48 -15.76 20.38
C ASN A 226 16.62 -15.78 21.64
N GLU A 227 15.59 -16.64 21.63
CA GLU A 227 14.63 -16.76 22.74
C GLU A 227 15.24 -17.38 24.00
N GLY A 228 16.30 -18.18 23.87
CA GLY A 228 16.97 -18.82 25.01
C GLY A 228 17.88 -17.87 25.79
N GLU A 229 18.15 -16.68 25.25
CA GLU A 229 19.13 -15.75 25.79
C GLU A 229 18.56 -14.33 25.94
N ASN A 230 17.45 -14.23 26.66
CA ASN A 230 16.77 -12.96 26.95
C ASN A 230 16.43 -12.15 25.70
N GLU A 231 16.11 -12.81 24.59
CA GLU A 231 15.68 -12.18 23.33
C GLU A 231 16.77 -11.28 22.70
N LYS A 232 18.04 -11.56 22.99
CA LYS A 232 19.19 -10.94 22.32
C LYS A 232 19.16 -11.22 20.82
N ILE A 233 19.66 -10.26 20.05
CA ILE A 233 19.76 -10.38 18.59
C ILE A 233 21.16 -10.83 18.19
N TYR A 234 21.19 -11.90 17.41
CA TYR A 234 22.40 -12.47 16.80
C TYR A 234 22.33 -12.34 15.29
N ALA A 235 23.47 -12.30 14.59
CA ALA A 235 23.56 -12.22 13.14
C ALA A 235 24.24 -13.46 12.52
N ASN A 236 23.80 -14.64 12.91
CA ASN A 236 24.40 -15.94 12.53
C ASN A 236 23.43 -16.90 11.84
N SER A 237 22.17 -16.51 11.62
CA SER A 237 21.19 -17.41 11.01
C SER A 237 21.42 -17.54 9.50
N ASN A 238 21.32 -18.75 8.97
CA ASN A 238 21.44 -19.06 7.54
C ASN A 238 20.07 -19.36 6.89
N HIS A 239 18.99 -19.28 7.67
CA HIS A 239 17.62 -19.54 7.23
C HIS A 239 16.73 -18.34 7.57
N ILE A 240 15.61 -18.21 6.87
CA ILE A 240 14.61 -17.18 7.17
C ILE A 240 13.34 -17.90 7.58
N TRP A 241 13.11 -17.97 8.89
CA TRP A 241 11.86 -18.43 9.48
C TRP A 241 11.26 -17.31 10.33
N SER A 242 10.35 -17.63 11.24
CA SER A 242 9.65 -16.63 12.04
C SER A 242 10.60 -15.77 12.88
N LEU A 243 11.70 -16.30 13.40
CA LEU A 243 12.59 -15.57 14.32
C LEU A 243 13.52 -14.56 13.64
N GLU A 244 13.72 -14.72 12.33
CA GLU A 244 14.48 -13.79 11.48
C GLU A 244 13.62 -12.71 10.82
N LEU A 245 12.30 -12.78 11.02
CA LEU A 245 11.35 -11.84 10.44
C LEU A 245 10.96 -10.75 11.43
N PHE A 246 11.09 -9.51 10.97
CA PHE A 246 10.79 -8.30 11.70
C PHE A 246 9.73 -7.47 10.98
N ASN A 247 8.93 -6.73 11.74
CA ASN A 247 8.09 -5.66 11.21
C ASN A 247 8.81 -4.34 11.43
N LEU A 248 8.87 -3.51 10.39
CA LEU A 248 9.36 -2.14 10.49
C LEU A 248 8.16 -1.20 10.67
N VAL A 249 8.22 -0.32 11.66
CA VAL A 249 7.14 0.63 12.00
C VAL A 249 7.74 2.02 12.06
N LEU A 250 7.08 3.03 11.48
CA LEU A 250 7.56 4.41 11.61
C LEU A 250 7.50 4.86 13.08
N SER A 251 8.61 5.42 13.52
CA SER A 251 8.72 6.06 14.82
C SER A 251 8.29 7.52 14.71
N GLU A 252 7.67 8.03 15.77
CA GLU A 252 7.33 9.46 15.91
C GLU A 252 8.57 10.37 15.85
N LYS A 253 9.76 9.80 16.05
CA LYS A 253 11.05 10.50 16.09
C LYS A 253 11.80 10.49 14.76
N ASN A 254 11.09 10.43 13.63
CA ASN A 254 11.66 10.39 12.28
C ASN A 254 12.60 9.20 12.01
N GLY A 255 12.44 8.10 12.73
CA GLY A 255 13.16 6.85 12.51
C GLY A 255 12.20 5.68 12.29
N VAL A 256 12.70 4.48 12.53
CA VAL A 256 11.98 3.22 12.38
C VAL A 256 12.15 2.44 13.67
N ASN A 257 11.03 1.94 14.22
CA ASN A 257 11.05 0.92 15.25
C ASN A 257 11.08 -0.46 14.59
N ILE A 258 11.97 -1.32 15.06
CA ILE A 258 12.06 -2.71 14.61
C ILE A 258 11.28 -3.56 15.62
N LYS A 259 10.34 -4.36 15.15
CA LYS A 259 9.48 -5.21 15.98
C LYS A 259 9.67 -6.67 15.59
N SER A 260 10.02 -7.52 16.55
CA SER A 260 10.18 -8.96 16.33
C SER A 260 8.86 -9.64 15.95
N PHE A 261 8.96 -10.88 15.47
CA PHE A 261 7.80 -11.72 15.18
C PHE A 261 6.87 -11.93 16.40
N LYS A 262 7.42 -11.95 17.63
CA LYS A 262 6.65 -12.00 18.88
C LYS A 262 5.95 -10.69 19.25
N GLY A 263 6.13 -9.65 18.44
CA GLY A 263 5.53 -8.35 18.67
C GLY A 263 6.24 -7.50 19.73
N LYS A 264 7.49 -7.83 20.07
CA LYS A 264 8.33 -7.02 20.95
C LYS A 264 9.21 -6.08 20.14
N PHE A 265 9.41 -4.86 20.62
CA PHE A 265 10.29 -3.88 20.01
C PHE A 265 11.75 -4.15 20.38
N VAL A 266 12.63 -3.95 19.39
CA VAL A 266 14.08 -4.06 19.53
C VAL A 266 14.62 -2.79 20.15
N CYS A 267 15.38 -2.95 21.23
CA CYS A 267 16.03 -1.90 22.00
C CYS A 267 17.54 -1.99 21.84
N ALA A 268 18.23 -0.87 21.60
CA ALA A 268 19.66 -0.77 21.84
C ALA A 268 19.87 -0.46 23.34
N ASP A 269 20.00 -1.51 24.15
CA ASP A 269 19.88 -1.40 25.60
C ASP A 269 21.17 -0.83 26.23
N LEU A 270 21.14 0.44 26.63
CA LEU A 270 22.27 1.12 27.25
C LEU A 270 22.76 0.42 28.54
N GLY A 271 21.86 -0.22 29.29
CA GLY A 271 22.21 -0.94 30.52
C GLY A 271 22.92 -2.27 30.27
N LEU A 272 22.91 -2.75 29.02
CA LEU A 272 23.54 -3.98 28.57
C LEU A 272 24.53 -3.67 27.44
N GLU A 273 25.35 -2.63 27.63
CA GLU A 273 26.43 -2.24 26.70
C GLU A 273 25.96 -1.95 25.26
N ASN A 274 24.72 -1.44 25.12
CA ASN A 274 24.06 -1.17 23.82
C ASN A 274 23.79 -2.44 22.99
N LEU A 275 23.68 -3.61 23.62
CA LEU A 275 23.23 -4.83 22.95
C LEU A 275 21.81 -4.65 22.39
N LEU A 276 21.56 -5.25 21.22
CA LEU A 276 20.24 -5.28 20.63
C LEU A 276 19.40 -6.40 21.23
N ILE A 277 18.25 -6.04 21.80
CA ILE A 277 17.37 -6.97 22.52
C ILE A 277 15.92 -6.71 22.12
N ALA A 278 15.19 -7.77 21.76
CA ALA A 278 13.81 -7.71 21.31
C ALA A 278 12.81 -7.98 22.45
N ASN A 279 12.82 -7.18 23.52
CA ASN A 279 12.05 -7.43 24.75
C ASN A 279 11.04 -6.35 25.11
N ARG A 280 10.96 -5.23 24.38
CA ARG A 280 10.15 -4.08 24.79
C ARG A 280 8.70 -4.20 24.33
N ASP A 281 7.75 -3.93 25.21
CA ASP A 281 6.32 -3.91 24.84
C ASP A 281 5.91 -2.66 24.06
N LYS A 282 6.64 -1.55 24.26
CA LYS A 282 6.36 -0.25 23.64
C LYS A 282 7.66 0.38 23.15
N PRO A 283 7.63 1.12 22.04
CA PRO A 283 8.78 1.88 21.58
C PRO A 283 8.89 3.16 22.41
N LEU A 284 10.10 3.44 22.87
CA LEU A 284 10.54 4.68 23.50
C LEU A 284 11.77 5.17 22.73
N ASP A 285 12.72 5.79 23.43
CA ASP A 285 13.89 6.43 22.87
C ASP A 285 14.86 5.41 22.27
N TRP A 286 15.08 4.28 22.94
CA TRP A 286 16.13 3.31 22.59
C TRP A 286 15.71 2.31 21.51
N GLU A 287 14.43 2.30 21.12
CA GLU A 287 13.87 1.40 20.10
C GLU A 287 13.79 2.08 18.72
N ASN A 288 14.36 3.28 18.58
CA ASN A 288 14.32 4.08 17.36
C ASN A 288 15.64 3.99 16.59
N PHE A 289 15.55 3.62 15.31
CA PHE A 289 16.68 3.41 14.41
C PHE A 289 16.56 4.24 13.12
N ILE A 290 17.69 4.63 12.55
CA ILE A 290 17.77 5.34 11.27
C ILE A 290 18.56 4.48 10.28
N PHE A 291 18.01 4.27 9.09
CA PHE A 291 18.66 3.51 8.02
C PHE A 291 19.32 4.50 7.04
N GLU A 292 20.65 4.46 6.96
CA GLU A 292 21.47 5.33 6.12
C GLU A 292 22.10 4.50 4.99
N LYS A 293 22.17 5.05 3.77
CA LYS A 293 22.83 4.39 2.62
C LYS A 293 24.35 4.56 2.68
#